data_AF-A0A0W1G822-F1
#
_entry.id   AF-A0A0W1G822-F1
#
_cell.length_a   1.000
_cell.length_b   1.000
_cell.length_c   1.000
_cell.angle_alpha   90.00
_cell.angle_beta   90.00
_cell.angle_gamma   90.00
#
_symmetry.space_group_name_H-M   'P 1'
#
loop_
_entity.id
_entity.type
_entity.pdbx_description
1 polymer ?
#
loop_
_entity_poly.entity_id
_entity_poly.type
_entity_poly.pdbx_seq_one_letter_code
_entity_poly.pdbx_strand_id
1 'polypeptide(L)'
;MTKAKLTRAEQLARHRKIFLLARERDVSLGEAEQLLAREEWLAAQERLKATRACGRTFAARQIEGGAPRRFRFQIKGDEPWMMRD
;
A
#
# COMPACT_ATOMS: atom_id res chain seq x y z
N MET A 1 -1.15 -14.66 1.86
CA MET A 1 -1.19 -13.36 2.55
C MET A 1 -2.35 -13.37 3.53
N THR A 2 -2.07 -13.51 4.83
CA THR A 2 -3.08 -13.47 5.88
C THR A 2 -3.60 -12.03 6.01
N LYS A 3 -4.89 -11.80 5.73
CA LYS A 3 -5.52 -10.50 6.01
C LYS A 3 -5.41 -10.27 7.52
N ALA A 4 -4.70 -9.22 7.93
CA ALA A 4 -4.69 -8.82 9.33
C ALA A 4 -6.14 -8.63 9.79
N LYS A 5 -6.55 -9.37 10.82
CA LYS A 5 -7.88 -9.20 11.39
C LYS A 5 -7.92 -7.82 12.05
N LEU A 6 -8.86 -6.99 11.63
CA LEU A 6 -9.13 -5.71 12.28
C LEU A 6 -9.40 -5.95 13.76
N THR A 7 -8.74 -5.19 14.60
CA THR A 7 -9.01 -5.16 16.03
C THR A 7 -10.45 -4.74 16.28
N ARG A 8 -11.01 -5.11 17.44
CA ARG A 8 -12.36 -4.73 17.83
C ARG A 8 -12.57 -3.21 17.83
N ALA A 9 -11.55 -2.46 18.24
CA ALA A 9 -11.59 -1.00 18.24
C ALA A 9 -11.73 -0.42 16.82
N GLU A 10 -10.98 -0.96 15.85
CA GLU A 10 -11.05 -0.55 14.45
C GLU A 10 -12.41 -0.87 13.82
N GLN A 11 -12.98 -2.04 14.17
CA GLN A 11 -14.32 -2.40 13.72
C GLN A 11 -15.37 -1.41 14.24
N LEU A 12 -15.33 -1.05 15.53
CA LEU A 12 -16.25 -0.07 16.11
C LEU A 12 -16.06 1.33 15.50
N ALA A 13 -14.83 1.75 15.24
CA ALA A 13 -14.55 3.01 14.57
C ALA A 13 -15.13 3.05 13.15
N ARG A 14 -14.98 1.95 12.39
CA ARG A 14 -15.55 1.81 11.04
C ARG A 14 -17.08 1.86 11.07
N HIS A 15 -17.72 1.14 11.99
CA HIS A 15 -19.18 1.17 12.15
C HIS A 15 -19.69 2.57 12.50
N ARG A 16 -19.01 3.27 13.42
CA ARG A 16 -19.35 4.67 13.77
C ARG A 16 -19.27 5.58 12.55
N LYS A 17 -18.24 5.42 11.72
CA LYS A 17 -18.06 6.21 10.48
C LYS A 17 -19.20 5.97 9.49
N ILE A 18 -19.60 4.71 9.27
CA ILE A 18 -20.72 4.37 8.39
C ILE A 18 -22.02 4.98 8.91
N PHE A 19 -22.28 4.87 10.21
CA PHE A 19 -23.49 5.42 10.81
C PHE A 19 -23.58 6.95 10.69
N LEU A 20 -22.48 7.66 10.93
CA LEU A 20 -22.44 9.11 10.75
C LEU A 20 -22.67 9.51 9.29
N LEU A 21 -22.06 8.79 8.35
CA LEU A 21 -22.20 9.05 6.92
C LEU A 21 -23.63 8.80 6.43
N ALA A 22 -24.27 7.73 6.91
CA ALA A 22 -25.68 7.44 6.67
C ALA A 22 -26.58 8.59 7.17
N ARG A 23 -26.32 9.06 8.40
CA ARG A 23 -27.07 10.17 9.00
C ARG A 23 -26.88 11.50 8.27
N GLU A 24 -25.65 11.81 7.86
CA GLU A 24 -25.33 13.08 7.18
C GLU A 24 -25.89 13.16 5.76
N ARG A 25 -26.01 12.02 5.09
CA ARG A 25 -26.43 11.92 3.69
C ARG A 25 -27.88 11.48 3.53
N ASP A 26 -28.56 11.16 4.63
CA ASP A 26 -29.91 10.59 4.68
C ASP A 26 -30.06 9.34 3.78
N VAL A 27 -29.08 8.43 3.89
CA VAL A 27 -29.03 7.19 3.09
C VAL A 27 -29.07 5.97 3.99
N SER A 28 -29.39 4.81 3.40
CA SER A 28 -29.34 3.54 4.13
C SER A 28 -27.91 3.17 4.55
N LEU A 29 -27.78 2.33 5.58
CA LEU A 29 -26.47 1.84 6.04
C LEU A 29 -25.70 1.09 4.94
N GLY A 30 -26.40 0.35 4.08
CA GLY A 30 -25.79 -0.36 2.95
C GLY A 30 -25.22 0.60 1.91
N GLU A 31 -25.94 1.67 1.59
CA GLU A 31 -25.46 2.73 0.68
C GLU A 31 -24.29 3.50 1.29
N ALA A 32 -24.34 3.82 2.58
CA ALA A 32 -23.25 4.47 3.29
C ALA A 32 -21.96 3.62 3.28
N GLU A 33 -22.08 2.30 3.42
CA GLU A 33 -20.92 1.41 3.29
C GLU A 33 -20.34 1.42 1.88
N GLN A 34 -21.18 1.40 0.84
CA GLN A 34 -20.73 1.47 -0.56
C GLN A 34 -20.05 2.81 -0.86
N LEU A 35 -20.59 3.92 -0.37
CA LEU A 35 -19.99 5.25 -0.51
C LEU A 35 -18.61 5.29 0.16
N LEU A 36 -18.50 4.78 1.39
CA LEU A 36 -17.23 4.71 2.11
C LEU A 36 -16.20 3.88 1.35
N ALA A 37 -16.60 2.71 0.84
CA ALA A 37 -15.71 1.84 0.06
C ALA A 37 -15.24 2.53 -1.24
N ARG A 38 -16.12 3.30 -1.90
CA ARG A 38 -15.79 4.06 -3.11
C ARG A 38 -14.78 5.17 -2.83
N GLU A 39 -14.95 5.92 -1.74
CA GLU A 39 -14.01 6.96 -1.31
C GLU A 39 -12.63 6.36 -0.98
N GLU A 40 -12.59 5.24 -0.27
CA GLU A 40 -11.35 4.54 0.05
C GLU A 40 -10.64 4.01 -1.20
N TRP A 41 -11.40 3.49 -2.17
CA TRP A 41 -10.87 3.05 -3.46
C TRP A 41 -10.28 4.20 -4.27
N LEU A 42 -10.98 5.35 -4.35
CA LEU A 42 -10.48 6.54 -5.01
C LEU A 42 -9.19 7.04 -4.35
N ALA A 43 -9.16 7.10 -3.02
CA ALA A 43 -7.95 7.47 -2.28
C ALA A 43 -6.79 6.50 -2.53
N ALA A 44 -7.07 5.19 -2.60
CA ALA A 44 -6.07 4.18 -2.95
C ALA A 44 -5.56 4.35 -4.39
N GLN A 45 -6.44 4.69 -5.34
CA GLN A 45 -6.04 4.99 -6.71
C GLN A 45 -5.17 6.24 -6.78
N GLU A 46 -5.51 7.31 -6.07
CA GLU A 46 -4.69 8.52 -6.04
C GLU A 46 -3.31 8.25 -5.45
N ARG A 47 -3.23 7.45 -4.37
CA ARG A 47 -1.94 6.98 -3.85
C ARG A 47 -1.17 6.17 -4.90
N LEU A 48 -1.83 5.26 -5.62
CA LEU A 48 -1.20 4.49 -6.68
C LEU A 48 -0.68 5.39 -7.81
N LYS A 49 -1.45 6.39 -8.22
CA LYS A 49 -1.05 7.37 -9.24
C LYS A 49 0.16 8.18 -8.77
N ALA A 50 0.15 8.67 -7.54
CA ALA A 50 1.27 9.38 -6.94
C ALA A 50 2.53 8.50 -6.90
N THR A 51 2.43 7.25 -6.43
CA THR A 51 3.55 6.29 -6.43
C THR A 51 4.04 5.99 -7.84
N ARG A 52 3.14 5.87 -8.84
CA ARG A 52 3.53 5.69 -10.25
C ARG A 52 4.23 6.91 -10.83
N ALA A 53 3.80 8.12 -10.47
CA ALA A 53 4.47 9.37 -10.87
C ALA A 53 5.87 9.50 -10.22
N CYS A 54 6.01 9.12 -8.95
CA CYS A 54 7.30 9.02 -8.27
C CYS A 54 8.20 7.92 -8.88
N GLY A 55 7.64 6.78 -9.26
CA GLY A 55 8.38 5.71 -9.95
C GLY A 55 8.86 6.12 -11.35
N ARG A 56 8.05 6.90 -12.09
CA ARG A 56 8.47 7.48 -13.39
C ARG A 56 9.53 8.56 -13.24
N THR A 57 9.44 9.41 -12.22
CA THR A 57 10.48 10.43 -11.96
C THR A 57 11.78 9.78 -11.46
N PHE A 58 11.71 8.69 -10.70
CA PHE A 58 12.91 7.90 -10.35
C PHE A 58 13.52 7.20 -11.57
N ALA A 59 12.70 6.62 -12.46
CA ALA A 59 13.16 6.00 -13.71
C ALA A 59 13.75 7.03 -14.70
N ALA A 60 13.12 8.20 -14.86
CA ALA A 60 13.65 9.29 -15.70
C ALA A 60 14.97 9.85 -15.14
N ARG A 61 15.08 10.00 -13.82
CA ARG A 61 16.30 10.46 -13.15
C ARG A 61 17.46 9.45 -13.22
N GLN A 62 17.17 8.16 -13.41
CA GLN A 62 18.21 7.15 -13.69
C GLN A 62 18.72 7.17 -15.14
N ILE A 63 17.96 7.72 -16.09
CA ILE A 63 18.34 7.73 -17.51
C ILE A 63 19.22 8.95 -17.85
N GLU A 64 19.03 10.10 -17.19
CA GLU A 64 19.82 11.31 -17.45
C GLU A 64 21.16 11.36 -16.68
N GLY A 65 21.32 10.54 -15.64
CA GLY A 65 22.54 10.45 -14.84
C GLY A 65 23.47 9.31 -15.26
N GLY A 66 24.09 9.42 -16.44
CA GLY A 66 25.37 8.77 -16.78
C GLY A 66 25.62 7.31 -16.36
N ALA A 67 25.64 6.44 -17.38
CA ALA A 67 26.23 5.10 -17.43
C ALA A 67 25.47 3.94 -16.72
N PRO A 68 25.22 2.81 -17.43
CA PRO A 68 24.72 1.60 -16.80
C PRO A 68 25.85 0.95 -16.00
N ARG A 69 26.00 1.33 -14.72
CA ARG A 69 26.77 0.49 -13.79
C ARG A 69 25.97 -0.78 -13.57
N ARG A 70 26.39 -1.84 -14.27
CA ARG A 70 26.04 -3.23 -13.95
C ARG A 70 26.34 -3.43 -12.47
N PHE A 71 25.31 -3.43 -11.62
CA PHE A 71 25.43 -3.93 -10.25
C PHE A 71 25.65 -5.44 -10.32
N ARG A 72 26.91 -5.86 -10.58
CA ARG A 72 27.37 -7.19 -10.19
C ARG A 72 27.48 -7.17 -8.68
N PHE A 73 26.49 -7.73 -8.00
CA PHE A 73 26.70 -8.26 -6.66
C PHE A 73 27.80 -9.33 -6.77
N GLN A 74 29.03 -8.95 -6.43
CA GLN A 74 30.09 -9.91 -6.12
C GLN A 74 29.94 -10.25 -4.64
N ILE A 75 29.30 -11.38 -4.35
CA ILE A 75 29.42 -12.01 -3.04
C ILE A 75 30.83 -12.63 -3.02
N LYS A 76 31.77 -11.95 -2.37
CA LYS A 76 33.11 -12.46 -2.05
C LYS A 76 33.07 -12.93 -0.60
N GLY A 77 33.39 -14.22 -0.39
CA GLY A 77 33.88 -14.96 0.81
C GLY A 77 33.43 -14.48 2.20
N ASP A 78 33.13 -15.31 3.18
CA ASP A 78 33.61 -16.65 3.51
C ASP A 78 32.81 -17.01 4.80
N GLU A 79 32.25 -18.23 4.95
CA GLU A 79 32.53 -19.19 6.04
C GLU A 79 31.20 -19.62 6.76
N PRO A 80 31.13 -20.69 7.57
CA PRO A 80 31.77 -22.01 7.51
C PRO A 80 30.80 -23.13 7.99
N TRP A 81 29.50 -23.07 7.70
CA TRP A 81 28.48 -23.91 8.36
C TRP A 81 28.25 -25.30 7.72
N MET A 82 28.97 -25.66 6.65
CA MET A 82 28.98 -27.02 6.14
C MET A 82 30.26 -27.72 6.60
N MET A 83 30.20 -28.35 7.78
CA MET A 83 30.90 -29.58 8.18
C MET A 83 30.74 -29.78 9.69
N ARG A 84 29.77 -30.63 10.07
CA ARG A 84 29.60 -31.44 11.30
C ARG A 84 28.09 -31.62 11.52
N ASP A 85 27.50 -32.81 11.50
CA ASP A 85 28.00 -34.18 11.73
C ASP A 85 27.61 -35.16 10.61
#